data_AF-A0A2T3IPX3-F1
#
_entry.id   AF-A0A2T3IPX3-F1
#
_cell.length_a   1.000
_cell.length_b   1.000
_cell.length_c   1.000
_cell.angle_alpha   90.00
_cell.angle_beta   90.00
_cell.angle_gamma   90.00
#
_symmetry.space_group_name_H-M   'P 1'
#
loop_
_entity.id
_entity.type
_entity.pdbx_description
1 polymer ?
#
loop_
_entity_poly.entity_id
_entity_poly.type
_entity_poly.pdbx_seq_one_letter_code
_entity_poly.pdbx_strand_id
1 'polypeptide(L)'
;MKPTSTHKSHVTSLSSYQYLGGKAVTSKLCSVLDIDEYQDLADVFNIPRGTVSTWHSRETTPFEIAIRSHLATGVSLHWLLLDEGEAFPHINTSMTEANLDTLILPHYRLKSGQLAPLSALSFDQVLLKQSTNEPPLLIALQTATATLIIDKNDTLPISGNYLISIDQLMSINDIQRLPANQLVLHYGQSSVTIAQDDIEIIGKVIISIDHV
;
A
#
# COMPACT_ATOMS: atom_id res chain seq x y z
N MET A 1 9.22 62.70 -17.02
CA MET A 1 9.63 61.74 -15.96
C MET A 1 8.41 61.41 -15.11
N LYS A 2 8.13 60.09 -14.97
CA LYS A 2 7.15 59.26 -14.19
C LYS A 2 6.06 59.91 -13.29
N PRO A 3 4.97 59.19 -12.92
CA PRO A 3 4.76 57.72 -12.99
C PRO A 3 3.47 57.28 -13.72
N THR A 4 3.50 56.28 -14.60
CA THR A 4 3.33 54.84 -14.33
C THR A 4 2.01 54.50 -13.62
N SER A 5 0.97 54.22 -14.43
CA SER A 5 -0.27 53.57 -14.01
C SER A 5 0.04 52.19 -13.45
N THR A 6 -0.31 51.98 -12.18
CA THR A 6 -0.14 50.74 -11.42
C THR A 6 -1.04 49.65 -11.98
N HIS A 7 -0.43 48.56 -12.46
CA HIS A 7 -1.08 47.28 -12.69
C HIS A 7 -1.61 46.75 -11.34
N LYS A 8 -2.94 46.74 -11.15
CA LYS A 8 -3.55 45.98 -10.04
C LYS A 8 -3.45 44.50 -10.41
N SER A 9 -2.67 43.75 -9.64
CA SER A 9 -2.61 42.29 -9.66
C SER A 9 -4.01 41.72 -9.47
N HIS A 10 -4.39 40.76 -10.33
CA HIS A 10 -5.65 40.04 -10.25
C HIS A 10 -5.64 39.15 -8.99
N VAL A 11 -6.08 39.68 -7.85
CA VAL A 11 -6.22 38.90 -6.61
C VAL A 11 -7.50 38.09 -6.73
N THR A 12 -7.38 36.77 -6.89
CA THR A 12 -8.53 35.86 -6.83
C THR A 12 -9.12 35.92 -5.43
N SER A 13 -10.34 36.45 -5.30
CA SER A 13 -11.07 36.46 -4.04
C SER A 13 -11.51 35.03 -3.69
N LEU A 14 -11.15 34.55 -2.51
CA LEU A 14 -11.67 33.29 -1.98
C LEU A 14 -13.12 33.53 -1.52
N SER A 15 -14.06 32.72 -2.02
CA SER A 15 -15.45 32.76 -1.60
C SER A 15 -15.61 32.08 -0.23
N SER A 16 -16.55 32.57 0.58
CA SER A 16 -16.95 31.89 1.82
C SER A 16 -17.71 30.60 1.50
N TYR A 17 -17.47 29.56 2.28
CA TYR A 17 -18.28 28.33 2.25
C TYR A 17 -19.36 28.39 3.34
N GLN A 18 -20.44 27.65 3.13
CA GLN A 18 -21.47 27.42 4.14
C GLN A 18 -21.10 26.18 4.94
N TYR A 19 -20.46 26.39 6.09
CA TYR A 19 -20.00 25.30 6.95
C TYR A 19 -21.11 24.77 7.85
N LEU A 20 -21.01 23.48 8.18
CA LEU A 20 -21.78 22.85 9.25
C LEU A 20 -21.41 23.45 10.61
N GLY A 21 -22.38 23.52 11.52
CA GLY A 21 -22.19 24.00 12.89
C GLY A 21 -22.80 23.04 13.91
N GLY A 22 -22.57 23.35 15.19
CA GLY A 22 -23.26 22.74 16.31
C GLY A 22 -23.21 21.21 16.30
N LYS A 23 -24.40 20.59 16.43
CA LYS A 23 -24.50 19.14 16.63
C LYS A 23 -23.97 18.34 15.44
N ALA A 24 -24.14 18.86 14.22
CA ALA A 24 -23.72 18.20 12.99
C ALA A 24 -22.21 17.97 12.91
N VAL A 25 -21.40 18.92 13.41
CA VAL A 25 -19.94 18.74 13.47
C VAL A 25 -19.55 17.83 14.62
N THR A 26 -20.17 17.98 15.80
CA THR A 26 -19.81 17.16 16.96
C THR A 26 -20.19 15.68 16.81
N SER A 27 -21.29 15.35 16.11
CA SER A 27 -21.64 13.95 15.83
C SER A 27 -20.63 13.27 14.93
N LYS A 28 -20.15 13.99 13.92
CA LYS A 28 -19.06 13.53 13.05
C LYS A 28 -17.75 13.34 13.81
N LEU A 29 -17.40 14.27 14.70
CA LEU A 29 -16.24 14.12 15.58
C LEU A 29 -16.35 12.92 16.51
N CYS A 30 -17.49 12.73 17.17
CA CYS A 30 -17.75 11.55 18.02
C CYS A 30 -17.59 10.25 17.24
N SER A 31 -18.14 10.17 16.02
CA SER A 31 -18.02 8.98 15.16
C SER A 31 -16.58 8.67 14.77
N VAL A 32 -15.74 9.68 14.55
CA VAL A 32 -14.36 9.49 14.10
C VAL A 32 -13.41 9.17 15.26
N LEU A 33 -13.73 9.67 16.46
CA LEU A 33 -12.92 9.50 17.65
C LEU A 33 -13.38 8.33 18.53
N ASP A 34 -14.40 7.58 18.09
CA ASP A 34 -15.02 6.47 18.83
C ASP A 34 -15.50 6.89 20.23
N ILE A 35 -16.26 8.00 20.27
CA ILE A 35 -16.78 8.61 21.50
C ILE A 35 -18.31 8.51 21.52
N ASP A 36 -18.86 7.94 22.58
CA ASP A 36 -20.30 7.78 22.74
C ASP A 36 -21.01 9.06 23.21
N GLU A 37 -20.36 9.89 24.05
CA GLU A 37 -20.97 11.09 24.64
C GLU A 37 -20.32 12.39 24.14
N TYR A 38 -21.14 13.35 23.69
CA TYR A 38 -20.65 14.64 23.19
C TYR A 38 -19.81 15.42 24.20
N GLN A 39 -20.06 15.23 25.49
CA GLN A 39 -19.34 15.93 26.56
C GLN A 39 -17.89 15.46 26.68
N ASP A 40 -17.59 14.23 26.26
CA ASP A 40 -16.23 13.67 26.31
C ASP A 40 -15.33 14.32 25.26
N LEU A 41 -15.89 14.94 24.21
CA LEU A 41 -15.13 15.81 23.31
C LEU A 41 -14.45 16.95 24.07
N ALA A 42 -15.05 17.42 25.18
CA ALA A 42 -14.45 18.48 25.97
C ALA A 42 -13.12 18.04 26.60
N ASP A 43 -13.09 16.81 27.09
CA ASP A 43 -11.91 16.23 27.72
C ASP A 43 -10.84 15.88 26.66
N VAL A 44 -11.25 15.33 25.51
CA VAL A 44 -10.35 15.03 24.37
C VAL A 44 -9.67 16.27 23.80
N PHE A 45 -10.42 17.35 23.62
CA PHE A 45 -9.89 18.59 23.07
C PHE A 45 -9.34 19.56 24.12
N ASN A 46 -9.44 19.22 25.40
CA ASN A 46 -9.05 20.04 26.55
C ASN A 46 -9.72 21.43 26.53
N ILE A 47 -11.06 21.44 26.46
CA ILE A 47 -11.91 22.64 26.46
C ILE A 47 -12.94 22.56 27.59
N PRO A 48 -13.54 23.70 28.02
CA PRO A 48 -14.62 23.66 29.00
C PRO A 48 -15.85 22.88 28.48
N ARG A 49 -16.48 22.04 29.32
CA ARG A 49 -17.67 21.25 28.94
C ARG A 49 -18.84 22.09 28.41
N GLY A 50 -19.06 23.27 28.99
CA GLY A 50 -20.09 24.21 28.53
C GLY A 50 -19.89 24.72 27.09
N THR A 51 -18.68 24.59 26.54
CA THR A 51 -18.36 25.00 25.17
C THR A 51 -19.10 24.13 24.15
N VAL A 52 -19.17 22.81 24.37
CA VAL A 52 -19.87 21.89 23.46
C VAL A 52 -21.37 22.22 23.41
N SER A 53 -21.99 22.43 24.58
CA SER A 53 -23.39 22.87 24.66
C SER A 53 -23.63 24.21 23.97
N THR A 54 -22.68 25.14 24.08
CA THR A 54 -22.75 26.44 23.41
C THR A 54 -22.71 26.28 21.89
N TRP A 55 -21.84 25.42 21.36
CA TRP A 55 -21.81 25.12 19.92
C TRP A 55 -23.14 24.58 19.43
N HIS A 56 -23.74 23.63 20.17
CA HIS A 56 -25.05 23.05 19.82
C HIS A 56 -26.16 24.10 19.83
N SER A 57 -26.25 24.94 20.86
CA SER A 57 -27.33 25.94 20.95
C SER A 57 -27.20 27.08 19.94
N ARG A 58 -25.98 27.40 19.49
CA ARG A 58 -25.70 28.54 18.61
C ARG A 58 -25.38 28.14 17.18
N GLU A 59 -25.48 26.87 16.84
CA GLU A 59 -25.06 26.30 15.55
C GLU A 59 -23.66 26.80 15.15
N THR A 60 -22.74 26.91 16.12
CA THR A 60 -21.40 27.45 15.89
C THR A 60 -20.49 26.37 15.32
N THR A 61 -19.74 26.70 14.27
CA THR A 61 -18.72 25.82 13.69
C THR A 61 -17.42 25.85 14.52
N PRO A 62 -16.98 24.73 15.11
CA PRO A 62 -15.75 24.69 15.88
C PRO A 62 -14.52 24.52 14.96
N PHE A 63 -14.15 25.56 14.21
CA PHE A 63 -13.09 25.49 13.20
C PHE A 63 -11.74 25.01 13.73
N GLU A 64 -11.32 25.51 14.89
CA GLU A 64 -10.03 25.12 15.49
C GLU A 64 -10.01 23.62 15.85
N ILE A 65 -11.12 23.09 16.36
CA ILE A 65 -11.28 21.68 16.68
C ILE A 65 -11.27 20.84 15.41
N ALA A 66 -11.98 21.28 14.37
CA ALA A 66 -11.98 20.60 13.08
C ALA A 66 -10.56 20.50 12.49
N ILE A 67 -9.77 21.58 12.60
CA ILE A 67 -8.37 21.59 12.17
C ILE A 67 -7.52 20.64 13.01
N ARG A 68 -7.65 20.66 14.35
CA ARG A 68 -6.92 19.75 15.24
C ARG A 68 -7.25 18.28 14.95
N SER A 69 -8.53 17.97 14.74
CA SER A 69 -8.96 16.63 14.36
C SER A 69 -8.33 16.21 13.04
N HIS A 70 -8.37 17.07 12.02
CA HIS A 70 -7.73 16.79 10.72
C HIS A 70 -6.23 16.50 10.87
N LEU A 71 -5.51 17.33 11.64
CA LEU A 71 -4.07 17.16 11.85
C LEU A 71 -3.73 15.91 12.68
N ALA A 72 -4.57 15.55 13.64
CA ALA A 72 -4.32 14.42 14.54
C ALA A 72 -4.70 13.07 13.93
N THR A 73 -5.81 13.00 13.18
CA THR A 73 -6.37 11.73 12.69
C THR A 73 -6.32 11.59 11.17
N GLY A 74 -6.13 12.68 10.43
CA GLY A 74 -6.25 12.71 8.97
C GLY A 74 -7.68 12.84 8.46
N VAL A 75 -8.67 13.11 9.32
CA VAL A 75 -10.08 13.25 8.91
C VAL A 75 -10.29 14.41 7.93
N SER A 76 -11.04 14.19 6.84
CA SER A 76 -11.29 15.19 5.80
C SER A 76 -12.07 16.40 6.33
N LEU A 77 -11.53 17.61 6.10
CA LEU A 77 -12.24 18.86 6.41
C LEU A 77 -13.47 19.08 5.51
N HIS A 78 -13.46 18.58 4.27
CA HIS A 78 -14.63 18.66 3.39
C HIS A 78 -15.78 17.82 3.95
N TRP A 79 -15.49 16.60 4.41
CA TRP A 79 -16.50 15.76 5.02
C TRP A 79 -16.96 16.35 6.36
N LEU A 80 -16.03 16.79 7.19
CA LEU A 80 -16.33 17.27 8.54
C LEU A 80 -17.12 18.59 8.54
N LEU A 81 -16.75 19.54 7.67
CA LEU A 81 -17.30 20.90 7.68
C LEU A 81 -18.30 21.18 6.56
N LEU A 82 -18.31 20.42 5.46
CA LEU A 82 -19.19 20.67 4.31
C LEU A 82 -20.15 19.50 4.03
N ASP A 83 -20.01 18.36 4.71
CA ASP A 83 -20.73 17.12 4.39
C ASP A 83 -20.40 16.54 3.01
N GLU A 84 -19.19 16.82 2.52
CA GLU A 84 -18.76 16.41 1.18
C GLU A 84 -17.69 15.31 1.24
N GLY A 85 -17.90 14.23 0.49
CA GLY A 85 -16.95 13.11 0.39
C GLY A 85 -17.01 12.15 1.58
N GLU A 86 -15.86 11.57 1.94
CA GLU A 86 -15.74 10.60 3.03
C GLU A 86 -14.88 11.14 4.17
N ALA A 87 -15.09 10.62 5.39
CA ALA A 87 -14.32 10.98 6.58
C ALA A 87 -12.81 10.73 6.37
N PHE A 88 -12.45 9.64 5.70
CA PHE A 88 -11.06 9.28 5.41
C PHE A 88 -10.90 8.79 3.96
N PRO A 89 -10.82 9.69 2.98
CA PRO A 89 -10.76 9.34 1.56
C PRO A 89 -9.51 8.54 1.15
N HIS A 90 -8.50 8.46 2.04
CA HIS A 90 -7.27 7.71 1.82
C HIS A 90 -7.14 6.45 2.70
N ILE A 91 -8.08 6.21 3.63
CA ILE A 91 -8.09 5.02 4.51
C ILE A 91 -9.19 4.04 4.07
N ASN A 92 -10.28 4.54 3.48
CA ASN A 92 -11.40 3.74 2.98
C ASN A 92 -11.17 3.13 1.60
N THR A 93 -9.93 3.01 1.12
CA THR A 93 -9.62 2.15 -0.04
C THR A 93 -9.61 0.68 0.37
N SER A 94 -10.69 0.24 1.03
CA SER A 94 -11.04 -1.15 1.21
C SER A 94 -12.39 -1.38 0.55
N MET A 95 -12.33 -2.08 -0.58
CA MET A 95 -13.28 -3.14 -0.91
C MET A 95 -14.60 -2.78 -1.57
N THR A 96 -14.70 -1.72 -2.38
CA THR A 96 -15.66 -1.69 -3.50
C THR A 96 -15.19 -0.70 -4.55
N GLU A 97 -14.87 -1.23 -5.73
CA GLU A 97 -14.66 -0.52 -6.99
C GLU A 97 -13.28 0.16 -7.18
N ALA A 98 -12.41 -0.56 -7.88
CA ALA A 98 -11.22 -0.09 -8.60
C ALA A 98 -10.07 0.51 -7.76
N ASN A 99 -9.40 -0.35 -7.00
CA ASN A 99 -7.94 -0.30 -6.95
C ASN A 99 -7.43 -1.51 -7.75
N LEU A 100 -7.19 -1.29 -9.04
CA LEU A 100 -6.71 -2.30 -10.00
C LEU A 100 -5.28 -2.78 -9.70
N ASP A 101 -4.64 -2.21 -8.68
CA ASP A 101 -3.19 -2.32 -8.44
C ASP A 101 -2.82 -3.33 -7.35
N THR A 102 -3.74 -4.17 -6.86
CA THR A 102 -3.40 -5.28 -5.94
C THR A 102 -3.56 -6.63 -6.62
N LEU A 103 -2.48 -7.42 -6.66
CA LEU A 103 -2.48 -8.81 -7.10
C LEU A 103 -2.70 -9.75 -5.92
N ILE A 104 -3.44 -10.82 -6.16
CA ILE A 104 -3.54 -11.95 -5.24
C ILE A 104 -2.64 -13.06 -5.77
N LEU A 105 -1.54 -13.31 -5.05
CA LEU A 105 -0.53 -14.29 -5.43
C LEU A 105 -0.78 -15.63 -4.73
N PRO A 106 -0.79 -16.76 -5.47
CA PRO A 106 -0.62 -18.07 -4.86
C PRO A 106 0.65 -18.11 -4.02
N HIS A 107 0.53 -18.52 -2.77
CA HIS A 107 1.60 -18.43 -1.79
C HIS A 107 1.94 -19.82 -1.25
N TYR A 108 3.23 -20.13 -1.24
CA TYR A 108 3.74 -21.42 -0.81
C TYR A 108 4.89 -21.25 0.17
N ARG A 109 5.11 -22.25 1.01
CA ARG A 109 6.32 -22.41 1.80
C ARG A 109 7.21 -23.47 1.16
N LEU A 110 8.47 -23.15 0.92
CA LEU A 110 9.47 -24.14 0.54
C LEU A 110 10.03 -24.81 1.80
N LYS A 111 9.81 -26.12 1.95
CA LYS A 111 10.38 -26.91 3.04
C LYS A 111 10.88 -28.25 2.53
N SER A 112 12.16 -28.55 2.78
CA SER A 112 12.80 -29.82 2.39
C SER A 112 12.60 -30.18 0.92
N GLY A 113 12.69 -29.20 0.02
CA GLY A 113 12.51 -29.42 -1.42
C GLY A 113 11.05 -29.48 -1.90
N GLN A 114 10.07 -29.27 -1.02
CA GLN A 114 8.64 -29.37 -1.36
C GLN A 114 7.90 -28.07 -1.06
N LEU A 115 6.86 -27.79 -1.86
CA LEU A 115 5.97 -26.65 -1.68
C LEU A 115 4.77 -27.04 -0.83
N ALA A 116 4.58 -26.37 0.29
CA ALA A 116 3.36 -26.46 1.09
C ALA A 116 2.50 -25.20 0.86
N PRO A 117 1.20 -25.31 0.55
CA PRO A 117 0.36 -24.15 0.31
C PRO A 117 0.17 -23.31 1.58
N LEU A 118 0.08 -21.99 1.40
CA LEU A 118 -0.25 -21.00 2.43
C LEU A 118 -1.46 -20.17 1.99
N SER A 119 -1.93 -19.29 2.88
CA SER A 119 -2.90 -18.26 2.52
C SER A 119 -2.34 -17.38 1.41
N ALA A 120 -3.16 -17.09 0.39
CA ALA A 120 -2.79 -16.22 -0.71
C ALA A 120 -2.25 -14.87 -0.21
N LEU A 121 -1.28 -14.32 -0.93
CA LEU A 121 -0.59 -13.08 -0.56
C LEU A 121 -1.11 -11.93 -1.41
N SER A 122 -1.60 -10.88 -0.78
CA SER A 122 -1.88 -9.62 -1.46
C SER A 122 -0.56 -8.88 -1.74
N PHE A 123 -0.37 -8.43 -2.98
CA PHE A 123 0.85 -7.79 -3.43
C PHE A 123 0.55 -6.56 -4.28
N ASP A 124 1.29 -5.48 -4.08
CA ASP A 124 1.12 -4.24 -4.84
C ASP A 124 1.75 -4.35 -6.23
N GLN A 125 0.95 -4.16 -7.28
CA GLN A 125 1.38 -4.20 -8.69
C GLN A 125 2.42 -3.14 -9.01
N VAL A 126 2.40 -1.99 -8.33
CA VAL A 126 3.36 -0.90 -8.59
C VAL A 126 4.80 -1.34 -8.33
N LEU A 127 4.99 -2.31 -7.43
CA LEU A 127 6.31 -2.88 -7.13
C LEU A 127 6.80 -3.83 -8.24
N LEU A 128 5.91 -4.29 -9.13
CA LEU A 128 6.27 -5.10 -10.28
C LEU A 128 6.65 -4.18 -11.44
N LYS A 129 7.95 -4.01 -11.67
CA LYS A 129 8.48 -3.33 -12.86
C LYS A 129 8.41 -4.22 -14.10
N GLN A 130 7.24 -4.71 -14.47
CA GLN A 130 7.09 -5.58 -15.63
C GLN A 130 6.20 -4.93 -16.70
N SER A 131 6.83 -4.41 -17.75
CA SER A 131 6.17 -4.02 -19.00
C SER A 131 5.99 -5.28 -19.87
N THR A 132 5.06 -6.16 -19.52
CA THR A 132 4.77 -7.36 -20.31
C THR A 132 3.35 -7.33 -20.85
N ASN A 133 3.20 -7.71 -22.13
CA ASN A 133 1.91 -7.81 -22.81
C ASN A 133 1.07 -9.03 -22.36
N GLU A 134 1.67 -9.93 -21.58
CA GLU A 134 1.05 -11.16 -21.09
C GLU A 134 0.76 -11.05 -19.59
N PRO A 135 -0.34 -11.64 -19.09
CA PRO A 135 -0.66 -11.64 -17.66
C PRO A 135 0.47 -12.35 -16.88
N PRO A 136 1.00 -11.73 -15.82
CA PRO A 136 2.15 -12.28 -15.12
C PRO A 136 1.71 -13.51 -14.31
N LEU A 137 2.33 -14.66 -14.55
CA LEU A 137 2.06 -15.90 -13.80
C LEU A 137 2.96 -15.92 -12.56
N LEU A 138 2.57 -15.16 -11.55
CA LEU A 138 3.38 -14.96 -10.35
C LEU A 138 2.99 -15.90 -9.21
N ILE A 139 3.98 -16.30 -8.42
CA ILE A 139 3.78 -16.95 -7.13
C ILE A 139 4.63 -16.28 -6.05
N ALA A 140 4.16 -16.33 -4.82
CA ALA A 140 4.93 -15.99 -3.63
C ALA A 140 5.50 -17.26 -3.00
N LEU A 141 6.79 -17.23 -2.64
CA LEU A 141 7.48 -18.35 -2.03
C LEU A 141 8.15 -17.91 -0.72
N GLN A 142 7.63 -18.42 0.40
CA GLN A 142 8.20 -18.23 1.72
C GLN A 142 9.35 -19.21 1.95
N THR A 143 10.52 -18.65 2.26
CA THR A 143 11.71 -19.36 2.76
C THR A 143 11.86 -19.10 4.27
N ALA A 144 12.96 -19.56 4.87
CA ALA A 144 13.24 -19.29 6.28
C ALA A 144 13.58 -17.82 6.57
N THR A 145 14.07 -17.08 5.59
CA THR A 145 14.63 -15.73 5.77
C THR A 145 13.96 -14.66 4.91
N ALA A 146 13.14 -15.05 3.94
CA ALA A 146 12.55 -14.12 2.98
C ALA A 146 11.27 -14.67 2.34
N THR A 147 10.45 -13.76 1.80
CA THR A 147 9.40 -14.06 0.83
C THR A 147 9.86 -13.61 -0.55
N LEU A 148 9.88 -14.55 -1.50
CA LEU A 148 10.30 -14.31 -2.87
C LEU A 148 9.09 -14.22 -3.79
N ILE A 149 9.09 -13.27 -4.71
CA ILE A 149 8.11 -13.23 -5.81
C ILE A 149 8.76 -13.84 -7.04
N ILE A 150 8.13 -14.86 -7.61
CA ILE A 150 8.65 -15.65 -8.72
C ILE A 150 7.74 -15.47 -9.92
N ASP A 151 8.33 -15.11 -11.06
CA ASP A 151 7.69 -15.08 -12.36
C ASP A 151 7.87 -16.42 -13.07
N LYS A 152 6.77 -17.18 -13.21
CA LYS A 152 6.77 -18.47 -13.88
C LYS A 152 6.73 -18.36 -15.41
N ASN A 153 6.57 -17.17 -15.98
CA ASN A 153 6.68 -16.96 -17.41
C ASN A 153 8.16 -16.83 -17.83
N ASP A 154 9.03 -16.31 -16.95
CA ASP A 154 10.47 -16.21 -17.19
C ASP A 154 11.19 -17.50 -16.76
N THR A 155 11.23 -18.45 -17.70
CA THR A 155 11.87 -19.77 -17.53
C THR A 155 13.19 -19.91 -18.28
N LEU A 156 13.67 -18.85 -18.96
CA LEU A 156 14.93 -18.90 -19.70
C LEU A 156 16.09 -18.63 -18.72
N PRO A 157 16.94 -19.62 -18.40
CA PRO A 157 17.99 -19.45 -17.40
C PRO A 157 19.18 -18.71 -18.00
N ILE A 158 19.28 -17.39 -17.76
CA ILE A 158 20.40 -16.55 -18.24
C ILE A 158 21.32 -16.19 -17.09
N SER A 159 20.82 -15.37 -16.17
CA SER A 159 21.54 -14.93 -14.98
C SER A 159 20.53 -14.51 -13.91
N GLY A 160 20.79 -14.94 -12.67
CA GLY A 160 20.05 -14.53 -11.48
C GLY A 160 19.46 -15.72 -10.72
N ASN A 161 18.58 -15.41 -9.76
CA ASN A 161 17.95 -16.41 -8.92
C ASN A 161 16.73 -17.04 -9.59
N TYR A 162 16.67 -18.36 -9.63
CA TYR A 162 15.56 -19.12 -10.19
C TYR A 162 15.06 -20.15 -9.19
N LEU A 163 13.75 -20.40 -9.21
CA LEU A 163 13.17 -21.61 -8.67
C LEU A 163 13.36 -22.72 -9.70
N ILE A 164 14.04 -23.79 -9.29
CA ILE A 164 14.29 -24.96 -10.13
C ILE A 164 13.86 -26.23 -9.43
N SER A 165 13.67 -27.29 -10.20
CA SER A 165 13.45 -28.65 -9.73
C SER A 165 14.54 -29.57 -10.26
N ILE A 166 15.15 -30.34 -9.35
CA ILE A 166 16.10 -31.42 -9.65
C ILE A 166 15.53 -32.68 -8.99
N ASP A 167 15.26 -33.73 -9.77
CA ASP A 167 14.63 -34.96 -9.27
C ASP A 167 13.34 -34.70 -8.46
N GLN A 168 12.51 -33.74 -8.91
CA GLN A 168 11.28 -33.29 -8.24
C GLN A 168 11.48 -32.55 -6.90
N LEU A 169 12.73 -32.28 -6.51
CA LEU A 169 13.05 -31.47 -5.34
C LEU A 169 13.31 -30.03 -5.77
N MET A 170 12.51 -29.11 -5.24
CA MET A 170 12.58 -27.70 -5.59
C MET A 170 13.59 -26.93 -4.74
N SER A 171 14.29 -25.99 -5.36
CA SER A 171 15.23 -25.11 -4.66
C SER A 171 15.40 -23.77 -5.39
N ILE A 172 15.81 -22.75 -4.64
CA ILE A 172 16.18 -21.44 -5.19
C ILE A 172 17.68 -21.42 -5.37
N ASN A 173 18.16 -21.15 -6.58
CA ASN A 173 19.57 -21.13 -6.90
C ASN A 173 19.91 -19.93 -7.78
N ASP A 174 21.08 -19.36 -7.56
CA ASP A 174 21.67 -18.39 -8.48
C ASP A 174 22.29 -19.15 -9.66
N ILE A 175 21.83 -18.84 -10.86
CA ILE A 175 22.16 -19.51 -12.09
C ILE A 175 22.90 -18.55 -13.00
N GLN A 176 23.95 -19.03 -13.66
CA GLN A 176 24.59 -18.34 -14.76
C GLN A 176 24.71 -19.26 -15.99
N ARG A 177 24.31 -18.76 -17.16
CA ARG A 177 24.42 -19.51 -18.42
C ARG A 177 25.84 -19.51 -18.98
N LEU A 178 26.29 -20.68 -19.41
CA LEU A 178 27.52 -20.89 -20.15
C LEU A 178 27.22 -21.30 -21.61
N PRO A 179 28.21 -21.22 -22.51
CA PRO A 179 28.13 -21.83 -23.83
C PRO A 179 27.83 -23.34 -23.75
N ALA A 180 27.43 -23.92 -24.88
CA ALA A 180 27.13 -25.36 -25.00
C ALA A 180 25.98 -25.85 -24.10
N ASN A 181 24.99 -24.98 -23.83
CA ASN A 181 23.78 -25.29 -23.05
C ASN A 181 24.05 -25.76 -21.61
N GLN A 182 25.13 -25.25 -21.02
CA GLN A 182 25.50 -25.51 -19.63
C GLN A 182 25.07 -24.35 -18.73
N LEU A 183 24.79 -24.69 -17.48
CA LEU A 183 24.45 -23.75 -16.42
C LEU A 183 25.42 -23.93 -15.26
N VAL A 184 25.77 -22.83 -14.61
CA VAL A 184 26.47 -22.85 -13.33
C VAL A 184 25.47 -22.54 -12.24
N LEU A 185 25.35 -23.45 -11.27
CA LEU A 185 24.59 -23.29 -10.04
C LEU A 185 25.54 -22.87 -8.93
N HIS A 186 25.29 -21.71 -8.30
CA HIS A 186 26.06 -21.24 -7.18
C HIS A 186 25.47 -21.69 -5.84
N TYR A 187 26.31 -22.30 -4.99
CA TYR A 187 25.99 -22.77 -3.64
C TYR A 187 26.90 -22.09 -2.63
N GLY A 188 26.54 -20.88 -2.18
CA GLY A 188 27.36 -20.11 -1.26
C GLY A 188 28.74 -19.79 -1.86
N GLN A 189 29.78 -20.53 -1.44
CA GLN A 189 31.16 -20.37 -1.94
C GLN A 189 31.56 -21.40 -3.02
N SER A 190 30.69 -22.35 -3.33
CA SER A 190 30.92 -23.40 -4.32
C SER A 190 30.07 -23.18 -5.57
N SER A 191 30.49 -23.79 -6.68
CA SER A 191 29.73 -23.77 -7.93
C SER A 191 29.75 -25.15 -8.58
N VAL A 192 28.64 -25.55 -9.18
CA VAL A 192 28.51 -26.81 -9.94
C VAL A 192 28.03 -26.49 -11.35
N THR A 193 28.69 -27.09 -12.35
CA THR A 193 28.23 -27.02 -13.73
C THR A 193 27.29 -28.18 -14.02
N ILE A 194 26.15 -27.89 -14.62
CA ILE A 194 25.11 -28.86 -14.98
C ILE A 194 24.62 -28.59 -16.41
N ALA A 195 24.13 -29.62 -17.11
CA ALA A 195 23.46 -29.40 -18.38
C ALA A 195 22.06 -28.82 -18.11
N GLN A 196 21.58 -27.93 -18.97
CA GLN A 196 20.22 -27.38 -18.82
C GLN A 196 19.14 -28.48 -18.83
N ASP A 197 19.36 -29.56 -19.57
CA ASP A 197 18.40 -30.65 -19.72
C ASP A 197 18.26 -31.53 -18.45
N ASP A 198 19.19 -31.40 -17.49
CA ASP A 198 19.17 -32.14 -16.23
C ASP A 198 18.35 -31.43 -15.13
N ILE A 199 17.88 -30.20 -15.38
CA ILE A 199 17.11 -29.41 -14.42
C ILE A 199 15.86 -28.80 -15.06
N GLU A 200 14.80 -28.65 -14.28
CA GLU A 200 13.61 -27.93 -14.70
C GLU A 200 13.62 -26.51 -14.14
N ILE A 201 13.51 -25.49 -15.01
CA ILE A 201 13.35 -24.09 -14.59
C ILE A 201 11.87 -23.79 -14.39
N ILE A 202 11.47 -23.51 -13.15
CA ILE A 202 10.06 -23.24 -12.79
C ILE A 202 9.73 -21.76 -12.97
N GLY A 203 10.68 -20.87 -12.68
CA GLY A 203 10.50 -19.44 -12.83
C GLY A 203 11.63 -18.63 -12.20
N LYS A 204 11.70 -17.35 -12.56
CA LYS A 204 12.72 -16.42 -12.09
C LYS A 204 12.25 -15.64 -10.87
N VAL A 205 13.13 -15.47 -9.89
CA VAL A 205 12.89 -14.57 -8.76
C VAL A 205 13.02 -13.12 -9.26
N ILE A 206 11.96 -12.35 -9.09
CA ILE A 206 11.91 -10.93 -9.52
C ILE A 206 11.98 -9.95 -8.34
N ILE A 207 11.57 -10.39 -7.14
CA ILE A 207 11.60 -9.59 -5.91
C ILE A 207 11.97 -10.49 -4.73
N SER A 208 12.79 -9.99 -3.80
CA SER A 208 13.05 -10.60 -2.49
C SER A 208 12.64 -9.64 -1.38
N ILE A 209 11.91 -10.15 -0.40
CA ILE A 209 11.48 -9.42 0.80
C ILE A 209 12.01 -10.17 2.01
N ASP A 210 13.06 -9.63 2.63
CA ASP A 210 13.69 -10.27 3.79
C ASP A 210 12.80 -10.14 5.03
N HIS A 211 12.73 -11.22 5.82
CA HIS A 211 12.04 -11.22 7.11
C HIS A 211 12.98 -10.64 8.17
N VAL A 212 12.44 -9.76 9.03
CA VAL A 212 13.14 -9.17 10.18
C VAL A 212 13.04 -10.09 11.39
#